data_AF-A0A355EMI9-F1
#
_entry.id   AF-A0A355EMI9-F1
#
_cell.length_a   1.000
_cell.length_b   1.000
_cell.length_c   1.000
_cell.angle_alpha   90.00
_cell.angle_beta   90.00
_cell.angle_gamma   90.00
#
_symmetry.space_group_name_H-M   'P 1'
#
loop_
_entity.id
_entity.type
_entity.pdbx_description
1 polymer ?
#
loop_
_entity_poly.entity_id
_entity_poly.type
_entity_poly.pdbx_seq_one_letter_code
_entity_poly.pdbx_strand_id
1 'polypeptide(L)' 'MELSEEDRAVLAHVVVNVDEWVANAIAVVGETAVTEKIDSYRAEYLQAVQLPDYKARADRDEDITVRSEDIE' A
#
# COMPACT_ATOMS: atom_id res chain seq x y z
N MET A 1 -1.23 17.31 1.84
CA MET A 1 -1.81 16.45 2.89
C MET A 1 -0.72 15.71 3.66
N GLU A 2 -0.83 15.61 4.97
CA GLU A 2 -0.04 14.69 5.81
C GLU A 2 -0.93 13.48 6.15
N LEU A 3 -0.45 12.25 5.90
CA LEU A 3 -1.20 11.03 6.19
C LEU A 3 -1.00 10.60 7.63
N SER A 4 -2.05 10.05 8.25
CA SER A 4 -1.91 9.33 9.52
C SER A 4 -1.12 8.03 9.32
N GLU A 5 -0.56 7.49 10.40
CA GLU A 5 0.14 6.19 10.35
C GLU A 5 -0.78 5.06 9.87
N GLU A 6 -2.07 5.10 10.26
CA GLU A 6 -3.06 4.12 9.81
C GLU A 6 -3.33 4.24 8.31
N ASP A 7 -3.56 5.45 7.79
CA ASP A 7 -3.81 5.66 6.36
C ASP A 7 -2.60 5.28 5.51
N ARG A 8 -1.39 5.55 6.02
CA ARG A 8 -0.14 5.13 5.38
C ARG A 8 -0.03 3.60 5.34
N ALA A 9 -0.40 2.89 6.41
CA ALA A 9 -0.41 1.43 6.44
C ALA A 9 -1.45 0.82 5.49
N VAL A 10 -2.64 1.43 5.40
CA VAL A 10 -3.69 1.04 4.44
C VAL A 10 -3.19 1.20 3.00
N LEU A 11 -2.49 2.30 2.67
CA LEU A 11 -1.93 2.44 1.33
C LEU A 11 -0.75 1.50 1.08
N ALA A 12 0.10 1.25 2.07
CA ALA A 12 1.21 0.30 1.95
C ALA A 12 0.74 -1.15 1.68
N HIS A 13 -0.54 -1.46 1.96
CA HIS A 13 -1.16 -2.72 1.59
C HIS A 13 -1.21 -2.93 0.05
N VAL A 14 -1.38 -1.84 -0.71
CA VAL A 14 -1.67 -1.87 -2.15
C VAL A 14 -0.61 -1.14 -3.00
N VAL A 15 0.20 -0.27 -2.40
CA VAL A 15 1.25 0.52 -3.06
C VAL A 15 2.62 0.22 -2.46
N VAL A 16 3.66 0.12 -3.30
CA VAL A 16 5.05 -0.10 -2.88
C VAL A 16 5.65 1.15 -2.24
N ASN A 17 5.61 2.30 -2.92
CA ASN A 17 6.10 3.58 -2.41
C ASN A 17 4.92 4.53 -2.17
N VAL A 18 4.43 4.57 -0.92
CA VAL A 18 3.25 5.34 -0.54
C VAL A 18 3.47 6.83 -0.76
N ASP A 19 4.63 7.37 -0.39
CA ASP A 19 4.87 8.81 -0.40
C ASP A 19 4.91 9.36 -1.83
N GLU A 20 5.61 8.68 -2.74
CA GLU A 20 5.62 9.08 -4.16
C GLU A 20 4.24 8.97 -4.80
N TRP A 21 3.49 7.89 -4.48
CA TRP A 21 2.15 7.70 -5.02
C TRP A 21 1.19 8.78 -4.54
N VAL A 22 1.20 9.11 -3.24
CA VAL A 22 0.34 10.16 -2.66
C VAL A 22 0.67 11.51 -3.26
N ALA A 23 1.95 11.86 -3.36
CA ALA A 23 2.38 13.13 -3.95
C ALA A 23 1.86 13.28 -5.40
N ASN A 24 2.00 12.24 -6.22
CA ASN A 24 1.49 12.23 -7.57
C ASN A 24 -0.05 12.22 -7.63
N ALA A 25 -0.71 11.38 -6.82
CA ALA A 25 -2.16 11.27 -6.83
C ALA A 25 -2.83 12.58 -6.42
N ILE A 26 -2.32 13.28 -5.40
CA ILE A 26 -2.81 14.62 -5.03
C ILE A 26 -2.65 15.59 -6.21
N ALA A 27 -1.52 15.57 -6.90
CA ALA A 27 -1.27 16.46 -8.03
C ALA A 27 -2.19 16.20 -9.23
N VAL A 28 -2.61 14.94 -9.44
CA VAL A 28 -3.41 14.53 -10.61
C VAL A 28 -4.91 14.57 -10.34
N VAL A 29 -5.36 14.04 -9.20
CA VAL A 29 -6.78 13.84 -8.88
C VAL A 29 -7.27 14.63 -7.67
N GLY A 30 -6.37 15.23 -6.89
CA GLY A 30 -6.70 16.02 -5.70
C GLY A 30 -6.81 15.20 -4.41
N GLU A 31 -6.74 15.89 -3.27
CA GLU A 31 -6.68 15.25 -1.94
C GLU A 31 -7.93 14.41 -1.61
N THR A 32 -9.13 14.89 -1.97
CA THR A 32 -10.40 14.17 -1.69
C THR A 32 -10.44 12.78 -2.32
N ALA A 33 -10.03 12.66 -3.58
CA ALA A 33 -10.00 11.39 -4.28
C ALA A 33 -8.98 10.40 -3.66
N VAL A 34 -7.89 10.93 -3.08
CA VAL A 34 -6.92 10.12 -2.35
C VAL A 34 -7.52 9.59 -1.04
N THR A 35 -8.22 10.43 -0.27
CA THR A 35 -8.90 9.99 0.96
C THR A 35 -9.94 8.90 0.68
N GLU A 36 -10.79 9.09 -0.34
CA GLU A 36 -11.78 8.08 -0.74
C GLU A 36 -11.11 6.76 -1.14
N LYS A 37 -9.95 6.83 -1.80
CA LYS A 37 -9.18 5.65 -2.18
C LYS A 37 -8.66 4.91 -0.96
N ILE A 38 -8.15 5.62 0.05
CA ILE A 38 -7.71 5.02 1.33
C ILE A 38 -8.88 4.28 1.98
N ASP A 39 -10.03 4.94 2.10
CA ASP A 39 -11.20 4.34 2.76
C ASP A 39 -11.71 3.11 2.02
N SER A 40 -11.60 3.07 0.69
CA SER A 40 -11.99 1.90 -0.11
C SER A 40 -11.18 0.64 0.22
N TYR A 41 -9.93 0.78 0.68
CA TYR A 41 -9.05 -0.33 1.05
C TYR A 41 -9.03 -0.64 2.53
N ARG A 42 -9.58 0.23 3.39
CA ARG A 42 -9.49 0.10 4.84
C ARG A 42 -10.07 -1.23 5.33
N ALA A 43 -11.23 -1.66 4.81
CA ALA A 43 -11.86 -2.91 5.21
C ALA A 43 -11.04 -4.16 4.81
N GLU A 44 -10.46 -4.16 3.61
CA GLU A 44 -9.60 -5.23 3.12
C GLU A 44 -8.31 -5.32 3.95
N TYR A 45 -7.67 -4.17 4.19
CA TYR A 45 -6.48 -4.07 5.03
C TYR A 45 -6.72 -4.64 6.45
N LEU A 46 -7.82 -4.23 7.10
CA LEU A 46 -8.14 -4.69 8.46
C LEU A 46 -8.36 -6.22 8.55
N GLN A 47 -8.82 -6.86 7.47
CA GLN A 47 -8.93 -8.31 7.41
C GLN A 47 -7.56 -8.95 7.12
N ALA A 48 -6.80 -8.39 6.19
CA ALA A 48 -5.52 -8.93 5.75
C ALA A 48 -4.46 -8.88 6.85
N VAL A 49 -4.38 -7.79 7.62
CA VAL A 49 -3.39 -7.61 8.70
C VAL A 49 -3.55 -8.61 9.84
N GLN A 50 -4.71 -9.26 9.96
CA GLN A 50 -4.94 -10.32 10.94
C GLN A 50 -4.42 -11.69 10.49
N LEU A 51 -4.02 -11.84 9.23
CA LEU A 51 -3.51 -13.09 8.70
C LEU A 51 -2.03 -13.29 9.11
N PRO A 52 -1.62 -14.52 9.48
CA PRO A 52 -0.29 -14.80 10.00
C PRO A 52 0.85 -14.50 9.00
N ASP A 53 0.58 -14.59 7.70
CA ASP A 53 1.56 -14.36 6.63
C ASP A 53 1.37 -13.00 5.94
N TYR A 54 0.71 -12.05 6.62
CA TYR A 54 0.50 -10.73 6.05
C TYR A 54 1.84 -10.02 5.77
N LYS A 55 1.95 -9.49 4.55
CA LYS A 55 3.09 -8.68 4.09
C LYS A 55 2.59 -7.44 3.36
N ALA A 56 3.23 -6.31 3.62
CA ALA A 56 2.98 -5.08 2.86
C ALA A 56 3.39 -5.27 1.40
N ARG A 57 2.92 -4.40 0.50
CA ARG A 57 3.17 -4.56 -0.94
C ARG A 57 4.66 -4.60 -1.27
N ALA A 58 5.45 -3.74 -0.63
CA ALA A 58 6.91 -3.70 -0.80
C ALA A 58 7.56 -5.05 -0.45
N ASP A 59 7.22 -5.62 0.71
CA ASP A 59 7.80 -6.89 1.18
C ASP A 59 7.37 -8.08 0.29
N ARG A 60 6.17 -8.03 -0.28
CA ARG A 60 5.71 -9.07 -1.23
C ARG A 60 6.50 -9.03 -2.53
N ASP A 61 6.77 -7.83 -3.06
CA ASP A 61 7.49 -7.67 -4.32
C ASP A 61 8.98 -8.05 -4.18
N GLU A 62 9.59 -7.80 -3.01
CA GLU A 62 10.93 -8.30 -2.69
C GLU A 62 10.98 -9.84 -2.65
N ASP A 63 10.05 -10.50 -1.96
CA ASP A 63 10.00 -11.98 -1.86
C ASP A 63 9.76 -12.66 -3.22
N ILE A 64 8.95 -12.06 -4.10
CA ILE A 64 8.76 -12.54 -5.47
C ILE A 64 10.04 -12.41 -6.29
N THR A 65 10.78 -11.30 -6.12
CA THR A 65 12.03 -11.06 -6.83
C THR A 65 13.07 -12.12 -6.46
N VAL A 66 13.28 -12.36 -5.16
CA VAL A 66 14.23 -13.37 -4.66
C VAL A 66 13.90 -14.77 -5.20
N ARG A 67 12.62 -15.17 -5.19
CA ARG A 67 12.21 -16.51 -5.66
C ARG A 67 12.31 -16.68 -7.17
N SER A 68 12.43 -15.60 -7.93
CA SER A 68 12.64 -15.65 -9.38
C SER A 68 14.11 -15.88 -9.73
N GLU A 69 15.04 -15.45 -8.86
CA GLU A 69 16.49 -15.63 -9.02
C GLU A 69 16.95 -17.07 -8.69
N ASP A 70 16.19 -17.79 -7.85
CA ASP A 70 16.49 -19.19 -7.47
C ASP A 70 16.07 -20.25 -8.52
N ILE A 71 15.48 -19.86 -9.66
CA ILE A 71 14.96 -20.77 -10.70
C ILE A 71 15.91 -20.86 -11.93
N GLU A 72 17.12 -20.32 -11.85
CA GLU A 72 18.12 -20.37 -12.94
C GLU A 72 18.97 -21.66 -13.00
#